data_AF-A0A961STK4-F1
#
_entry.id   AF-A0A961STK4-F1
#
_cell.length_a   1.000
_cell.length_b   1.000
_cell.length_c   1.000
_cell.angle_alpha   90.00
_cell.angle_beta   90.00
_cell.angle_gamma   90.00
#
_symmetry.space_group_name_H-M   'P 1'
#
loop_
_entity.id
_entity.type
_entity.pdbx_description
1 polymer ?
#
loop_
_entity_poly.entity_id
_entity_poly.type
_entity_poly.pdbx_seq_one_letter_code
_entity_poly.pdbx_strand_id
1 'polypeptide(L)'
;TDLELAVCSAPGGGGHGAKLIPPGTHPQFTRGKGSNVRLVTNIMPEDDNSAHSLLVVEVITPAGNTSSYPSHKHDRDDLPNESLLEETYYHRINPPQGFAFQRVYTDDRSLDEAMAVEDGDVTLVPKGYHPCATIHGYDLYYLNVMAGPKRVWKFHNQPEHEWLLKA
;
A
#
# COMPACT_ATOMS: atom_id res chain seq x y z
N THR A 1 -2.06 -5.75 -28.17
CA THR A 1 -1.87 -4.31 -27.91
C THR A 1 -0.60 -4.16 -27.10
N ASP A 2 -0.12 -2.94 -26.89
CA ASP A 2 0.90 -2.69 -25.88
C ASP A 2 0.38 -3.12 -24.51
N LEU A 3 1.29 -3.56 -23.62
CA LEU A 3 0.97 -4.17 -22.33
C LEU A 3 1.90 -3.61 -21.25
N GLU A 4 1.30 -3.14 -20.17
CA GLU A 4 1.98 -2.87 -18.90
C GLU A 4 1.64 -4.00 -17.92
N LEU A 5 2.66 -4.73 -17.47
CA LEU A 5 2.49 -5.93 -16.66
C LEU A 5 3.34 -5.85 -15.39
N ALA A 6 2.70 -5.83 -14.22
CA ALA A 6 3.38 -5.97 -12.94
C ALA A 6 3.59 -7.47 -12.63
N VAL A 7 4.85 -7.88 -12.48
CA VAL A 7 5.22 -9.23 -12.03
C VAL A 7 5.61 -9.17 -10.55
N CYS A 8 4.63 -9.45 -9.68
CA CYS A 8 4.81 -9.44 -8.24
C CYS A 8 5.37 -10.79 -7.77
N SER A 9 6.41 -10.81 -6.93
CA SER A 9 7.04 -12.06 -6.48
C SER A 9 7.44 -12.02 -5.01
N ALA A 10 7.36 -13.18 -4.36
CA ALA A 10 7.81 -13.43 -3.00
C ALA A 10 8.19 -14.93 -2.88
N PRO A 11 8.93 -15.35 -1.84
CA PRO A 11 9.14 -16.77 -1.57
C PRO A 11 7.81 -17.54 -1.54
N GLY A 12 7.75 -18.68 -2.23
CA GLY A 12 6.56 -19.53 -2.30
C GLY A 12 6.76 -20.86 -1.57
N GLY A 13 5.66 -21.53 -1.26
CA GLY A 13 5.61 -22.93 -0.83
C GLY A 13 4.93 -23.84 -1.87
N GLY A 14 4.73 -25.10 -1.52
CA GLY A 14 3.84 -26.00 -2.26
C GLY A 14 2.41 -25.94 -1.72
N GLY A 15 1.40 -26.16 -2.57
CA GLY A 15 -0.01 -26.24 -2.14
C GLY A 15 -0.97 -25.33 -2.92
N HIS A 16 -0.45 -24.41 -3.73
CA HIS A 16 -1.27 -23.59 -4.65
C HIS A 16 -0.95 -23.94 -6.11
N GLY A 17 -2.00 -24.12 -6.91
CA GLY A 17 -1.91 -24.20 -8.37
C GLY A 17 -2.13 -22.83 -9.02
N ALA A 18 -1.85 -22.73 -10.32
CA ALA A 18 -2.15 -21.52 -11.09
C ALA A 18 -3.67 -21.22 -11.04
N LYS A 19 -4.01 -19.97 -10.73
CA LYS A 19 -5.39 -19.51 -10.59
C LYS A 19 -5.52 -18.11 -11.21
N LEU A 20 -6.61 -17.89 -11.95
CA LEU A 20 -7.00 -16.56 -12.39
C LEU A 20 -7.71 -15.82 -11.25
N ILE A 21 -7.36 -14.56 -11.04
CA ILE A 21 -8.11 -13.62 -10.21
C ILE A 21 -8.86 -12.69 -11.18
N PRO A 22 -10.10 -13.01 -11.59
CA PRO A 22 -10.83 -12.19 -12.53
C PRO A 22 -11.24 -10.85 -11.90
N PRO A 23 -11.49 -9.81 -12.72
CA PRO A 23 -12.09 -8.57 -12.25
C PRO A 23 -13.37 -8.83 -11.44
N GLY A 24 -13.52 -8.13 -10.32
CA GLY A 24 -14.67 -8.28 -9.43
C GLY A 24 -14.59 -9.45 -8.43
N THR A 25 -13.54 -10.27 -8.46
CA THR A 25 -13.29 -11.28 -7.39
C THR A 25 -13.22 -10.60 -6.03
N HIS A 26 -12.47 -9.50 -5.97
CA HIS A 26 -12.41 -8.61 -4.82
C HIS A 26 -12.93 -7.24 -5.29
N PRO A 27 -14.14 -6.83 -4.87
CA PRO A 27 -14.73 -5.58 -5.35
C PRO A 27 -13.98 -4.37 -4.78
N GLN A 28 -13.90 -3.32 -5.57
CA GLN A 28 -13.37 -2.04 -5.11
C GLN A 28 -14.29 -1.45 -4.04
N PHE A 29 -13.69 -0.85 -2.99
CA PHE A 29 -14.43 -0.17 -1.93
C PHE A 29 -13.80 1.18 -1.57
N THR A 30 -14.64 2.08 -1.05
CA THR A 30 -14.19 3.40 -0.59
C THR A 30 -13.77 3.34 0.87
N ARG A 31 -12.63 3.93 1.20
CA ARG A 31 -12.11 4.06 2.57
C ARG A 31 -11.85 5.53 2.89
N GLY A 32 -12.10 5.92 4.15
CA GLY A 32 -11.90 7.30 4.62
C GLY A 32 -13.04 8.27 4.31
N LYS A 33 -12.88 9.53 4.73
CA LYS A 33 -13.83 10.64 4.57
C LYS A 33 -13.05 11.92 4.24
N GLY A 34 -13.70 12.90 3.60
CA GLY A 34 -13.09 14.19 3.26
C GLY A 34 -11.82 14.06 2.43
N SER A 35 -10.77 14.81 2.79
CA SER A 35 -9.44 14.73 2.16
C SER A 35 -8.67 13.43 2.46
N ASN A 36 -9.30 12.46 3.13
CA ASN A 36 -8.76 11.13 3.35
C ASN A 36 -9.52 10.07 2.51
N VAL A 37 -10.36 10.43 1.55
CA VAL A 37 -11.07 9.42 0.72
C VAL A 37 -10.09 8.74 -0.24
N ARG A 38 -10.20 7.42 -0.38
CA ARG A 38 -9.48 6.60 -1.37
C ARG A 38 -10.31 5.40 -1.82
N LEU A 39 -10.07 4.92 -3.04
CA LEU A 39 -10.67 3.70 -3.61
C LEU A 39 -9.65 2.57 -3.54
N VAL A 40 -10.06 1.40 -3.07
CA VAL A 40 -9.14 0.30 -2.74
C VAL A 40 -9.63 -0.98 -3.37
N THR A 41 -8.73 -1.72 -4.01
CA THR A 41 -8.98 -3.08 -4.49
C THR A 41 -7.92 -4.00 -3.89
N ASN A 42 -8.33 -4.92 -3.00
CA ASN A 42 -7.42 -5.94 -2.47
C ASN A 42 -7.32 -7.07 -3.51
N ILE A 43 -6.36 -7.01 -4.44
CA ILE A 43 -6.23 -7.97 -5.53
C ILE A 43 -5.92 -9.38 -4.99
N MET A 44 -5.05 -9.49 -3.99
CA MET A 44 -4.70 -10.73 -3.28
C MET A 44 -4.66 -10.46 -1.76
N PRO A 45 -5.81 -10.43 -1.06
CA PRO A 45 -5.88 -10.21 0.39
C PRO A 45 -5.44 -11.44 1.19
N GLU A 46 -5.20 -11.26 2.50
CA GLU A 46 -4.72 -12.35 3.37
C GLU A 46 -5.67 -13.54 3.50
N ASP A 47 -6.98 -13.35 3.28
CA ASP A 47 -8.06 -14.29 3.59
C ASP A 47 -8.63 -15.04 2.37
N ASP A 48 -8.11 -14.81 1.16
CA ASP A 48 -8.61 -15.45 -0.08
C ASP A 48 -7.94 -16.79 -0.43
N ASN A 49 -6.96 -17.21 0.37
CA ASN A 49 -6.14 -18.41 0.15
C ASN A 49 -5.54 -18.49 -1.27
N SER A 50 -5.19 -17.36 -1.90
CA SER A 50 -4.62 -17.31 -3.25
C SER A 50 -3.10 -17.50 -3.30
N ALA A 51 -2.40 -17.28 -2.20
CA ALA A 51 -0.95 -17.36 -2.14
C ALA A 51 -0.41 -17.73 -0.75
N HIS A 52 0.84 -18.20 -0.75
CA HIS A 52 1.59 -18.49 0.47
C HIS A 52 2.06 -17.22 1.19
N SER A 53 2.53 -16.22 0.44
CA SER A 53 3.22 -15.05 1.01
C SER A 53 2.74 -13.72 0.46
N LEU A 54 2.41 -13.65 -0.83
CA LEU A 54 2.03 -12.41 -1.49
C LEU A 54 0.72 -11.84 -0.93
N LEU A 55 0.77 -10.54 -0.64
CA LEU A 55 -0.38 -9.65 -0.52
C LEU A 55 -0.25 -8.58 -1.60
N VAL A 56 -1.34 -8.33 -2.33
CA VAL A 56 -1.36 -7.32 -3.41
C VAL A 56 -2.60 -6.47 -3.27
N VAL A 57 -2.41 -5.16 -3.22
CA VAL A 57 -3.49 -4.17 -3.12
C VAL A 57 -3.20 -3.02 -4.06
N GLU A 58 -4.23 -2.49 -4.71
CA GLU A 58 -4.14 -1.23 -5.43
C GLU A 58 -5.01 -0.17 -4.76
N VAL A 59 -4.57 1.07 -4.83
CA VAL A 59 -5.28 2.22 -4.26
C VAL A 59 -5.28 3.38 -5.24
N ILE A 60 -6.44 4.01 -5.41
CA ILE A 60 -6.59 5.29 -6.09
C ILE A 60 -6.86 6.37 -5.03
N THR A 61 -6.01 7.38 -5.00
CA THR A 61 -6.07 8.53 -4.12
C THR A 61 -6.38 9.77 -4.95
N PRO A 62 -7.59 10.34 -4.83
CA PRO A 62 -7.97 11.55 -5.56
C PRO A 62 -7.02 12.73 -5.29
N ALA A 63 -6.94 13.64 -6.24
CA ALA A 63 -6.12 14.84 -6.14
C ALA A 63 -6.43 15.68 -4.88
N GLY A 64 -5.38 16.06 -4.14
CA GLY A 64 -5.47 16.78 -2.87
C GLY A 64 -5.82 15.92 -1.64
N ASN A 65 -6.00 14.61 -1.80
CA ASN A 65 -6.21 13.69 -0.70
C ASN A 65 -4.91 13.10 -0.15
N THR A 66 -5.00 12.46 1.01
CA THR A 66 -3.93 11.66 1.61
C THR A 66 -4.37 10.20 1.72
N SER A 67 -3.46 9.28 1.46
CA SER A 67 -3.66 7.84 1.62
C SER A 67 -2.45 7.20 2.32
N SER A 68 -2.54 5.88 2.58
CA SER A 68 -1.72 5.22 3.61
C SER A 68 -1.75 6.01 4.95
N TYR A 69 -2.89 6.66 5.21
CA TYR A 69 -3.11 7.59 6.32
C TYR A 69 -4.46 7.36 7.04
N PRO A 70 -4.54 7.41 8.39
CA PRO A 70 -3.48 7.71 9.36
C PRO A 70 -2.25 6.80 9.21
N SER A 71 -1.07 7.37 9.47
CA SER A 71 0.20 6.68 9.27
C SER A 71 0.21 5.35 10.02
N HIS A 72 0.67 4.29 9.36
CA HIS A 72 0.80 2.96 9.95
C HIS A 72 2.11 2.31 9.53
N LYS A 73 2.52 1.27 10.28
CA LYS A 73 3.72 0.47 10.00
C LYS A 73 3.45 -1.01 10.24
N HIS A 74 4.21 -1.86 9.58
CA HIS A 74 4.22 -3.32 9.72
C HIS A 74 5.67 -3.81 9.57
N ASP A 75 6.51 -3.42 10.52
CA ASP A 75 7.97 -3.60 10.47
C ASP A 75 8.52 -4.47 11.61
N ARG A 76 7.65 -5.17 12.35
CA ARG A 76 8.00 -6.05 13.47
C ARG A 76 7.26 -7.38 13.39
N ASP A 77 7.96 -8.50 13.60
CA ASP A 77 7.32 -9.82 13.78
C ASP A 77 6.85 -9.96 15.22
N ASP A 78 5.76 -9.27 15.56
CA ASP A 78 5.18 -9.15 16.91
C ASP A 78 3.66 -9.41 16.90
N LEU A 79 3.24 -10.50 16.25
CA LEU A 79 1.82 -10.87 16.25
C LEU A 79 1.36 -11.25 17.68
N PRO A 80 0.15 -10.82 18.12
CA PRO A 80 -0.94 -10.27 17.29
C PRO A 80 -0.93 -8.74 17.15
N ASN A 81 0.09 -8.03 17.62
CA ASN A 81 0.13 -6.56 17.61
C ASN A 81 0.52 -6.02 16.23
N GLU A 82 1.52 -6.63 15.60
CA GLU A 82 2.11 -6.17 14.34
C GLU A 82 2.72 -7.35 13.56
N SER A 83 2.60 -7.34 12.24
CA SER A 83 3.28 -8.27 11.34
C SER A 83 4.50 -7.60 10.71
N LEU A 84 5.55 -8.38 10.42
CA LEU A 84 6.66 -7.92 9.59
C LEU A 84 6.29 -8.13 8.12
N LEU A 85 6.09 -7.04 7.37
CA LEU A 85 5.83 -7.05 5.93
C LEU A 85 6.67 -5.96 5.27
N GLU A 86 7.56 -6.36 4.36
CA GLU A 86 8.16 -5.41 3.41
C GLU A 86 7.06 -4.95 2.45
N GLU A 87 7.12 -3.70 1.98
CA GLU A 87 6.14 -3.16 1.04
C GLU A 87 6.82 -2.35 -0.08
N THR A 88 6.37 -2.54 -1.32
CA THR A 88 6.72 -1.69 -2.46
C THR A 88 5.52 -0.88 -2.92
N TYR A 89 5.74 0.32 -3.48
CA TYR A 89 4.69 1.13 -4.11
C TYR A 89 5.11 1.43 -5.55
N TYR A 90 4.37 0.93 -6.54
CA TYR A 90 4.48 1.39 -7.93
C TYR A 90 3.44 2.48 -8.19
N HIS A 91 3.87 3.69 -8.52
CA HIS A 91 3.00 4.86 -8.64
C HIS A 91 2.63 5.15 -10.10
N ARG A 92 1.38 5.57 -10.32
CA ARG A 92 0.91 6.18 -11.56
C ARG A 92 0.19 7.49 -11.25
N ILE A 93 0.38 8.49 -12.09
CA ILE A 93 -0.18 9.83 -11.90
C ILE A 93 -1.06 10.19 -13.09
N ASN A 94 -2.19 10.83 -12.82
CA ASN A 94 -3.07 11.35 -13.86
C ASN A 94 -3.43 12.82 -13.59
N PRO A 95 -3.08 13.77 -14.48
CA PRO A 95 -2.23 13.61 -15.68
C PRO A 95 -0.76 13.24 -15.39
N PRO A 96 -0.03 12.57 -16.31
CA PRO A 96 1.24 11.89 -16.00
C PRO A 96 2.42 12.81 -15.70
N GLN A 97 2.36 14.10 -16.03
CA GLN A 97 3.40 15.07 -15.69
C GLN A 97 3.35 15.56 -14.23
N GLY A 98 2.40 15.07 -13.45
CA GLY A 98 2.27 15.40 -12.03
C GLY A 98 3.25 14.64 -11.14
N PHE A 99 3.08 14.83 -9.83
CA PHE A 99 3.81 14.10 -8.81
C PHE A 99 2.96 13.98 -7.54
N ALA A 100 3.38 13.10 -6.64
CA ALA A 100 2.89 13.02 -5.26
C ALA A 100 4.07 13.06 -4.28
N PHE A 101 3.80 13.28 -3.01
CA PHE A 101 4.81 13.12 -1.95
C PHE A 101 4.57 11.84 -1.19
N GLN A 102 5.61 11.02 -1.02
CA GLN A 102 5.62 9.93 -0.07
C GLN A 102 6.69 10.21 0.99
N ARG A 103 6.36 9.93 2.25
CA ARG A 103 7.32 10.04 3.35
C ARG A 103 7.48 8.68 4.00
N VAL A 104 8.69 8.18 4.18
CA VAL A 104 8.97 6.94 4.92
C VAL A 104 9.78 7.28 6.16
N TYR A 105 9.24 7.01 7.36
CA TYR A 105 9.87 7.44 8.61
C TYR A 105 9.62 6.52 9.81
N THR A 106 10.55 6.47 10.75
CA THR A 106 10.41 5.72 12.02
C THR A 106 10.11 6.65 13.21
N ASP A 107 9.67 6.07 14.33
CA ASP A 107 9.41 6.80 15.59
C ASP A 107 10.63 7.65 16.02
N ASP A 108 11.81 7.03 15.96
CA ASP A 108 13.09 7.62 16.37
C ASP A 108 13.74 8.50 15.29
N ARG A 109 13.12 8.60 14.11
CA ARG A 109 13.63 9.37 12.95
C ARG A 109 15.01 8.91 12.45
N SER A 110 15.45 7.70 12.81
CA SER A 110 16.66 7.10 12.22
C SER A 110 16.50 6.83 10.72
N LEU A 111 15.26 6.68 10.26
CA LEU A 111 14.83 6.82 8.88
C LEU A 111 13.78 7.93 8.83
N ASP A 112 13.92 8.91 7.95
CA ASP A 112 12.93 9.96 7.69
C ASP A 112 13.18 10.60 6.32
N GLU A 113 12.68 9.95 5.27
CA GLU A 113 12.86 10.39 3.89
C GLU A 113 11.55 10.87 3.31
N ALA A 114 11.56 12.06 2.69
CA ALA A 114 10.44 12.59 1.92
C ALA A 114 10.84 12.65 0.45
N MET A 115 10.05 12.00 -0.40
CA MET A 115 10.33 11.83 -1.82
C MET A 115 9.19 12.43 -2.63
N ALA A 116 9.52 13.16 -3.70
CA ALA A 116 8.58 13.42 -4.78
C ALA A 116 8.60 12.19 -5.71
N VAL A 117 7.44 11.60 -5.95
CA VAL A 117 7.26 10.44 -6.84
C VAL A 117 6.51 10.86 -8.09
N GLU A 118 7.00 10.48 -9.26
CA GLU A 118 6.45 10.78 -10.58
C GLU A 118 5.75 9.56 -11.20
N ASP A 119 5.15 9.71 -12.39
CA ASP A 119 4.47 8.61 -13.08
C ASP A 119 5.45 7.48 -13.44
N GLY A 120 5.17 6.26 -12.93
CA GLY A 120 5.98 5.07 -13.16
C GLY A 120 7.07 4.83 -12.10
N ASP A 121 7.21 5.69 -11.10
CA ASP A 121 8.21 5.51 -10.04
C ASP A 121 7.83 4.38 -9.06
N VAL A 122 8.86 3.72 -8.55
CA VAL A 122 8.75 2.73 -7.47
C VAL A 122 9.46 3.23 -6.23
N THR A 123 8.81 3.09 -5.07
CA THR A 123 9.45 3.27 -3.76
C THR A 123 9.43 1.98 -2.95
N LEU A 124 10.37 1.89 -2.01
CA LEU A 124 10.51 0.78 -1.08
C LEU A 124 10.24 1.27 0.34
N VAL A 125 9.45 0.51 1.09
CA VAL A 125 9.19 0.74 2.51
C VAL A 125 9.81 -0.42 3.30
N PRO A 126 11.09 -0.30 3.69
CA PRO A 126 11.77 -1.36 4.46
C PRO A 126 11.35 -1.39 5.92
N LYS A 127 10.88 -0.26 6.46
CA LYS A 127 10.36 -0.09 7.83
C LYS A 127 9.67 1.26 7.99
N GLY A 128 8.94 1.43 9.09
CA GLY A 128 8.36 2.70 9.51
C GLY A 128 7.02 3.03 8.83
N TYR A 129 6.57 4.24 9.13
CA TYR A 129 5.37 4.87 8.64
C TYR A 129 5.55 5.40 7.22
N HIS A 130 4.53 5.25 6.38
CA HIS A 130 4.68 5.50 4.94
C HIS A 130 3.44 6.15 4.27
N PRO A 131 2.99 7.34 4.72
CA PRO A 131 1.87 8.04 4.08
C PRO A 131 2.21 8.60 2.69
N CYS A 132 1.17 8.71 1.85
CA CYS A 132 1.23 9.37 0.54
C CYS A 132 0.29 10.57 0.50
N ALA A 133 0.78 11.73 0.06
CA ALA A 133 -0.01 12.96 -0.09
C ALA A 133 -0.03 13.37 -1.57
N THR A 134 -1.22 13.51 -2.14
CA THR A 134 -1.39 13.90 -3.54
C THR A 134 -1.43 15.41 -3.70
N ILE A 135 -1.07 15.88 -4.90
CA ILE A 135 -1.14 17.29 -5.25
C ILE A 135 -2.49 17.58 -5.91
N HIS A 136 -3.02 18.78 -5.67
CA HIS A 136 -4.24 19.22 -6.34
C HIS A 136 -4.09 19.14 -7.87
N GLY A 137 -5.10 18.59 -8.55
CA GLY A 137 -5.10 18.35 -9.99
C GLY A 137 -4.47 17.04 -10.46
N TYR A 138 -3.85 16.25 -9.57
CA TYR A 138 -3.18 15.00 -9.92
C TYR A 138 -3.67 13.82 -9.07
N ASP A 139 -4.44 12.94 -9.69
CA ASP A 139 -4.86 11.69 -9.06
C ASP A 139 -3.66 10.73 -8.99
N LEU A 140 -3.52 10.05 -7.86
CA LEU A 140 -2.48 9.05 -7.65
C LEU A 140 -3.09 7.65 -7.64
N TYR A 141 -2.53 6.75 -8.43
CA TYR A 141 -2.69 5.31 -8.29
C TYR A 141 -1.40 4.72 -7.73
N TYR A 142 -1.51 3.73 -6.86
CA TYR A 142 -0.37 2.85 -6.60
C TYR A 142 -0.77 1.38 -6.47
N LEU A 143 0.12 0.51 -6.95
CA LEU A 143 0.08 -0.93 -6.75
C LEU A 143 1.09 -1.31 -5.66
N ASN A 144 0.58 -1.88 -4.58
CA ASN A 144 1.39 -2.40 -3.50
C ASN A 144 1.60 -3.90 -3.60
N VAL A 145 2.82 -4.31 -3.24
CA VAL A 145 3.19 -5.71 -3.06
C VAL A 145 3.80 -5.83 -1.68
N MET A 146 3.25 -6.74 -0.88
CA MET A 146 3.76 -7.04 0.45
C MET A 146 4.05 -8.52 0.61
N ALA A 147 5.09 -8.81 1.39
CA ALA A 147 5.41 -10.15 1.85
C ALA A 147 6.23 -10.11 3.13
N GLY A 148 6.18 -11.21 3.88
CA GLY A 148 6.93 -11.38 5.12
C GLY A 148 6.91 -12.83 5.60
N PRO A 149 7.46 -13.13 6.77
CA PRO A 149 7.54 -14.50 7.30
C PRO A 149 6.15 -15.12 7.55
N LYS A 150 5.12 -14.29 7.78
CA LYS A 150 3.73 -14.71 7.93
C LYS A 150 2.84 -13.85 7.03
N ARG A 151 1.98 -14.48 6.24
CA ARG A 151 0.98 -13.81 5.38
C ARG A 151 -0.19 -13.34 6.22
N VAL A 152 0.03 -12.30 7.03
CA VAL A 152 -0.97 -11.65 7.87
C VAL A 152 -0.75 -10.15 7.80
N TRP A 153 -1.76 -9.37 7.43
CA TRP A 153 -1.70 -7.91 7.36
C TRP A 153 -2.15 -7.29 8.68
N LYS A 154 -1.21 -7.15 9.60
CA LYS A 154 -1.44 -6.53 10.90
C LYS A 154 -0.52 -5.33 11.10
N PHE A 155 -1.08 -4.13 11.04
CA PHE A 155 -0.31 -2.89 11.16
C PHE A 155 -0.55 -2.18 12.50
N HIS A 156 0.48 -1.45 12.93
CA HIS A 156 0.46 -0.53 14.06
C HIS A 156 0.24 0.90 13.56
N ASN A 157 -0.82 1.56 14.02
CA ASN A 157 -1.05 2.97 13.69
C ASN A 157 -0.14 3.85 14.52
N GLN A 158 0.28 4.98 13.97
CA GLN A 158 1.04 5.97 14.74
C GLN A 158 0.15 6.57 15.85
N PRO A 159 0.53 6.45 17.14
CA PRO A 159 -0.31 6.89 18.26
C PRO A 159 -0.75 8.35 18.16
N GLU A 160 0.11 9.25 17.69
CA GLU A 160 -0.19 10.68 17.56
C GLU A 160 -1.27 11.00 16.51
N HIS A 161 -1.61 10.04 15.65
CA HIS A 161 -2.57 10.19 14.55
C HIS A 161 -3.83 9.33 14.73
N GLU A 162 -3.89 8.47 15.77
CA GLU A 162 -5.03 7.58 16.02
C GLU A 162 -6.34 8.29 16.31
N TRP A 163 -6.29 9.55 16.75
CA TRP A 163 -7.50 10.37 16.97
C TRP A 163 -8.35 10.50 15.70
N LEU A 164 -7.74 10.38 14.51
CA LEU A 164 -8.40 10.38 13.21
C LEU A 164 -9.23 9.11 12.94
N LEU A 165 -8.94 7.99 13.61
CA LEU A 165 -9.68 6.74 13.44
C LEU A 165 -11.03 6.74 14.18
N LYS A 166 -11.21 7.65 15.14
CA LYS A 166 -12.42 7.79 15.95
C LYS A 166 -13.42 8.80 15.36
N ALA A 167 -13.09 9.43 14.23
CA ALA A 167 -13.81 10.56 13.63
C ALA A 167 -14.77 10.18 12.47
#